data_AF-A0A0U1DA12-F1
#
_entry.id   AF-A0A0U1DA12-F1
#
_cell.length_a   1.000
_cell.length_b   1.000
_cell.length_c   1.000
_cell.angle_alpha   90.00
_cell.angle_beta   90.00
_cell.angle_gamma   90.00
#
_symmetry.space_group_name_H-M   'P 1'
#
loop_
_entity.id
_entity.type
_entity.pdbx_description
1 polymer ?
#
loop_
_entity_poly.entity_id
_entity_poly.type
_entity_poly.pdbx_seq_one_letter_code
_entity_poly.pdbx_strand_id
1 'polypeptide(L)'
;MPIAITSEHSDLADSVRSLVARVAPSEVLHDALETPIPNPPPYWKAAAEQGLQGVHLAESVGGQGFGILELAITLAEFGYGAVPGPFVPSAIAGALVSADTPKPRS
;
A
#
# COMPACT_ATOMS: atom_id res chain seq x y z
N MET A 1 -9.50 -20.84 -15.86
CA MET A 1 -9.43 -19.47 -16.41
C MET A 1 -8.18 -18.82 -15.84
N PRO A 2 -7.26 -18.30 -16.67
CA PRO A 2 -6.11 -17.57 -16.15
C PRO A 2 -6.61 -16.32 -15.42
N ILE A 3 -6.03 -16.02 -14.26
CA ILE A 3 -6.22 -14.73 -13.59
C ILE A 3 -5.58 -13.69 -14.53
N ALA A 4 -6.38 -12.79 -15.10
CA ALA A 4 -5.87 -11.81 -16.06
C ALA A 4 -5.06 -10.72 -15.33
N ILE A 5 -3.74 -10.86 -15.31
CA ILE A 5 -2.80 -9.80 -14.92
C ILE A 5 -2.52 -8.95 -16.16
N THR A 6 -2.74 -7.64 -16.06
CA THR A 6 -2.44 -6.68 -17.14
C THR A 6 -0.98 -6.20 -17.07
N SER A 7 -0.51 -5.49 -18.09
CA SER A 7 0.79 -4.81 -18.04
C SER A 7 0.81 -3.75 -16.94
N GLU A 8 -0.28 -2.99 -16.77
CA GLU A 8 -0.40 -1.96 -15.73
C GLU A 8 -0.28 -2.54 -14.32
N HIS A 9 -0.84 -3.74 -14.09
CA HIS A 9 -0.65 -4.45 -12.82
C HIS A 9 0.81 -4.84 -12.58
N SER A 10 1.53 -5.23 -13.63
CA SER A 10 2.95 -5.57 -13.56
C SER A 10 3.80 -4.33 -13.28
N ASP A 11 3.49 -3.21 -13.95
CA ASP A 11 4.17 -1.94 -13.77
C ASP A 11 3.98 -1.39 -12.34
N LEU A 12 2.76 -1.51 -11.80
CA LEU A 12 2.48 -1.18 -10.41
C LEU A 12 3.31 -2.05 -9.45
N ALA A 13 3.32 -3.37 -9.66
CA ALA A 13 4.08 -4.29 -8.83
C ALA A 13 5.58 -3.95 -8.83
N ASP A 14 6.17 -3.69 -10.00
CA ASP A 14 7.58 -3.35 -10.12
C ASP A 14 7.93 -1.99 -9.49
N SER A 15 7.03 -1.01 -9.61
CA SER A 15 7.17 0.29 -8.95
C SER A 15 7.15 0.16 -7.42
N VAL A 16 6.15 -0.56 -6.89
CA VAL A 16 6.03 -0.79 -5.44
C VAL A 16 7.20 -1.63 -4.92
N ARG A 17 7.59 -2.69 -5.63
CA ARG A 17 8.76 -3.50 -5.28
C ARG A 17 10.04 -2.67 -5.21
N SER A 18 10.22 -1.75 -6.16
CA SER A 18 11.37 -0.85 -6.17
C SER A 18 11.37 0.09 -4.96
N LEU A 19 10.20 0.58 -4.53
CA LEU A 19 10.09 1.32 -3.28
C LEU A 19 10.43 0.44 -2.08
N VAL A 20 9.82 -0.74 -1.98
CA VAL A 20 10.01 -1.70 -0.89
C VAL A 20 11.49 -2.04 -0.71
N ALA A 21 12.19 -2.37 -1.80
CA ALA A 21 13.62 -2.68 -1.77
C ALA A 21 14.49 -1.52 -1.25
N ARG A 22 14.07 -0.27 -1.47
CA ARG A 22 14.79 0.91 -0.93
C ARG A 22 14.49 1.16 0.54
N VAL A 23 13.29 0.85 1.01
CA VAL A 23 12.82 1.27 2.34
C VAL A 23 12.86 0.19 3.41
N ALA A 24 12.86 -1.08 3.00
CA ALA A 24 12.96 -2.24 3.86
C ALA A 24 14.10 -3.17 3.42
N PRO A 25 15.36 -2.67 3.31
CA PRO A 25 16.50 -3.55 3.14
C PRO A 25 16.69 -4.43 4.39
N SER A 26 17.48 -5.50 4.26
CA SER A 26 17.67 -6.51 5.31
C SER A 26 18.10 -5.93 6.66
N GLU A 27 18.89 -4.86 6.66
CA GLU A 27 19.36 -4.17 7.86
C GLU A 27 18.18 -3.54 8.63
N VAL A 28 17.27 -2.87 7.92
CA VAL A 28 16.08 -2.27 8.52
C VAL A 28 15.16 -3.34 9.10
N LEU A 29 15.01 -4.47 8.41
CA LEU A 29 14.23 -5.61 8.90
C LEU A 29 14.83 -6.20 10.18
N HIS A 30 16.16 -6.37 10.21
CA HIS A 30 16.86 -6.88 11.37
C HIS A 30 16.73 -5.94 12.57
N ASP A 31 16.99 -4.64 12.37
CA ASP A 31 16.88 -3.63 13.43
C ASP A 31 15.47 -3.58 14.01
N ALA A 32 14.44 -3.78 13.18
CA ALA A 32 13.03 -3.78 13.59
C ALA A 32 12.65 -4.94 14.53
N LEU A 33 13.44 -6.02 14.57
CA LEU A 33 13.20 -7.16 15.48
C LEU A 33 13.59 -6.81 16.92
N GLU A 34 14.64 -6.02 17.09
CA GLU A 34 15.18 -5.65 18.40
C GLU A 34 14.63 -4.29 18.86
N THR A 35 14.37 -3.39 17.92
CA THR A 35 13.96 -2.02 18.20
C THR A 35 12.63 -1.69 17.51
N PRO A 36 11.61 -1.23 18.24
CA PRO A 36 10.37 -0.78 17.63
C PRO A 36 10.59 0.34 16.61
N ILE A 37 9.95 0.22 15.45
CA ILE A 37 10.01 1.25 14.41
C ILE A 37 9.25 2.51 14.88
N PRO A 38 9.79 3.72 14.63
CA PRO A 38 9.09 4.97 14.94
C PRO A 38 7.77 5.07 14.18
N ASN A 39 6.81 5.80 14.76
CA ASN A 39 5.52 6.05 14.14
C ASN A 39 5.33 7.56 13.88
N PRO A 40 5.15 8.01 12.62
CA PRO A 40 5.14 7.21 11.40
C PRO A 40 6.53 6.67 11.03
N PRO A 41 6.61 5.54 10.30
CA PRO A 41 7.89 4.98 9.87
C PRO A 41 8.59 5.89 8.85
N PRO A 42 9.92 5.79 8.67
CA PRO A 42 10.67 6.70 7.80
C PRO A 42 10.18 6.72 6.34
N TYR A 43 9.67 5.59 5.83
CA TYR A 43 9.15 5.49 4.46
C TYR A 43 7.78 6.12 4.26
N TRP A 44 7.07 6.46 5.34
CA TRP A 44 5.65 6.81 5.29
C TRP A 44 5.34 7.93 4.30
N LYS A 45 6.20 8.96 4.32
CA LYS A 45 6.10 10.10 3.40
C LYS A 45 6.32 9.68 1.94
N ALA A 46 7.34 8.86 1.67
CA ALA A 46 7.64 8.40 0.32
C ALA A 46 6.53 7.51 -0.27
N ALA A 47 5.87 6.70 0.57
CA ALA A 47 4.69 5.92 0.18
C ALA A 47 3.48 6.83 -0.09
N ALA A 48 3.28 7.87 0.74
CA ALA A 48 2.18 8.83 0.59
C ALA A 48 2.33 9.69 -0.67
N GLU A 49 3.55 10.13 -0.99
CA GLU A 49 3.83 10.89 -2.22
C GLU A 49 3.59 10.07 -3.50
N GLN A 50 3.63 8.73 -3.41
CA GLN A 50 3.23 7.81 -4.49
C GLN A 50 1.75 7.43 -4.43
N GLY A 51 0.98 7.98 -3.47
CA GLY A 51 -0.45 7.73 -3.29
C GLY A 51 -0.81 6.32 -2.84
N LEU A 52 0.13 5.52 -2.36
CA LEU A 52 -0.06 4.07 -2.16
C LEU A 52 -1.10 3.74 -1.07
N GLN A 53 -1.21 4.59 -0.04
CA GLN A 53 -2.20 4.43 1.04
C GLN A 53 -3.64 4.65 0.57
N GLY A 54 -3.82 5.41 -0.52
CA GLY A 54 -5.11 5.79 -1.08
C GLY A 54 -5.38 5.20 -2.46
N VAL A 55 -4.65 4.14 -2.86
CA VAL A 55 -4.71 3.58 -4.22
C VAL A 55 -6.14 3.20 -4.61
N HIS A 56 -6.89 2.58 -3.70
CA HIS A 56 -8.28 2.14 -3.91
C HIS A 56 -9.34 3.16 -3.50
N LEU A 57 -8.94 4.30 -2.95
CA LEU A 57 -9.87 5.33 -2.47
C LEU A 57 -10.29 6.22 -3.63
N ALA A 58 -11.50 6.76 -3.57
CA ALA A 58 -11.99 7.68 -4.58
C ALA A 58 -11.16 8.97 -4.64
N GLU A 59 -11.02 9.55 -5.83
CA GLU A 59 -10.34 10.84 -6.03
C GLU A 59 -10.98 11.98 -5.22
N SER A 60 -12.28 11.90 -4.93
CA SER A 60 -13.01 12.90 -4.12
C SER A 60 -12.51 13.01 -2.68
N VAL A 61 -11.81 12.00 -2.18
CA VAL A 61 -11.16 12.00 -0.87
C VAL A 61 -9.63 11.99 -0.98
N GLY A 62 -9.10 12.34 -2.15
CA GLY A 62 -7.65 12.39 -2.42
C GLY A 62 -7.01 11.03 -2.70
N GLY A 63 -7.80 10.00 -3.03
CA GLY A 63 -7.30 8.71 -3.50
C GLY A 63 -6.95 8.68 -4.99
N GLN A 64 -6.54 7.51 -5.49
CA GLN A 64 -6.20 7.32 -6.90
C GLN A 64 -7.32 6.72 -7.75
N GLY A 65 -8.42 6.30 -7.14
CA GLY A 65 -9.60 5.76 -7.85
C GLY A 65 -9.44 4.35 -8.41
N PHE A 66 -8.36 3.63 -8.09
CA PHE A 66 -8.18 2.24 -8.51
C PHE A 66 -9.05 1.27 -7.70
N GLY A 67 -9.01 -0.01 -8.06
CA GLY A 67 -9.79 -1.06 -7.45
C GLY A 67 -9.05 -1.87 -6.39
N ILE A 68 -9.72 -2.95 -5.99
CA ILE A 68 -9.18 -3.91 -5.00
C ILE A 68 -7.96 -4.68 -5.51
N LEU A 69 -7.80 -4.81 -6.84
CA LEU A 69 -6.68 -5.53 -7.44
C LEU A 69 -5.38 -4.73 -7.28
N GLU A 70 -5.40 -3.43 -7.55
CA GLU A 70 -4.24 -2.56 -7.37
C GLU A 70 -3.86 -2.45 -5.89
N LEU A 71 -4.86 -2.39 -4.99
CA LEU A 71 -4.60 -2.50 -3.56
C LEU A 71 -3.95 -3.84 -3.20
N ALA A 72 -4.48 -4.97 -3.70
CA ALA A 72 -3.93 -6.29 -3.42
C ALA A 72 -2.47 -6.43 -3.89
N ILE A 73 -2.14 -5.91 -5.08
CA ILE A 73 -0.78 -5.88 -5.61
C ILE A 73 0.14 -5.07 -4.67
N THR A 74 -0.31 -3.87 -4.28
CA THR A 74 0.45 -3.00 -3.37
C THR A 74 0.70 -3.69 -2.03
N LEU A 75 -0.34 -4.30 -1.44
CA LEU A 75 -0.22 -5.04 -0.18
C LEU A 75 0.68 -6.27 -0.31
N ALA A 76 0.63 -6.98 -1.44
CA ALA A 76 1.46 -8.15 -1.68
C ALA A 76 2.95 -7.80 -1.69
N GLU A 77 3.34 -6.71 -2.36
CA GLU A 77 4.75 -6.29 -2.40
C GLU A 77 5.23 -5.76 -1.03
N PHE A 78 4.40 -5.01 -0.29
CA PHE A 78 4.72 -4.62 1.09
C PHE A 78 4.84 -5.84 2.02
N GLY A 79 3.96 -6.83 1.86
CA GLY A 79 4.03 -8.09 2.59
C GLY A 79 5.27 -8.92 2.22
N TYR A 80 5.62 -8.96 0.94
CA TYR A 80 6.80 -9.67 0.43
C TYR A 80 8.10 -9.12 1.01
N GLY A 81 8.23 -7.79 1.08
CA GLY A 81 9.36 -7.14 1.72
C GLY A 81 9.32 -7.13 3.25
N ALA A 82 8.31 -7.77 3.86
CA ALA A 82 8.05 -7.74 5.30
C ALA A 82 8.10 -6.31 5.88
N VAL A 83 7.60 -5.33 5.12
CA VAL A 83 7.82 -3.90 5.42
C VAL A 83 7.24 -3.58 6.79
N PRO A 84 8.08 -3.19 7.75
CA PRO A 84 7.64 -2.96 9.12
C PRO A 84 6.77 -1.71 9.22
N GLY A 85 5.85 -1.67 10.19
CA GLY A 85 4.98 -0.51 10.42
C GLY A 85 3.56 -0.65 9.86
N PRO A 86 2.80 0.46 9.82
CA PRO A 86 1.35 0.38 9.80
C PRO A 86 0.73 0.43 8.39
N PHE A 87 1.51 0.24 7.31
CA PHE A 87 0.98 0.41 5.94
C PHE A 87 -0.20 -0.52 5.63
N VAL A 88 -0.01 -1.83 5.79
CA VAL A 88 -1.05 -2.85 5.55
C VAL A 88 -2.30 -2.61 6.40
N PRO A 89 -2.22 -2.48 7.74
CA PRO A 89 -3.42 -2.24 8.54
C PRO A 89 -4.09 -0.89 8.23
N SER A 90 -3.34 0.15 7.87
CA SER A 90 -3.91 1.45 7.49
C SER A 90 -4.68 1.38 6.18
N ALA A 91 -4.14 0.69 5.18
CA ALA A 91 -4.81 0.52 3.90
C ALA A 91 -6.08 -0.35 4.02
N ILE A 92 -6.04 -1.40 4.84
CA ILE A 92 -7.23 -2.20 5.19
C ILE A 92 -8.28 -1.34 5.89
N ALA A 93 -7.89 -0.54 6.89
CA ALA A 93 -8.81 0.37 7.56
C ALA A 93 -9.46 1.35 6.58
N GLY A 94 -8.67 1.93 5.65
CA GLY A 94 -9.18 2.78 4.58
C GLY A 94 -10.17 2.07 3.66
N ALA A 95 -9.91 0.80 3.31
CA ALA A 95 -10.84 0.00 2.50
C ALA A 95 -12.17 -0.26 3.23
N LEU A 96 -12.12 -0.57 4.52
CA LEU A 96 -13.32 -0.78 5.34
C LEU A 96 -14.15 0.49 5.46
N VAL A 97 -13.51 1.64 5.72
CA VAL A 97 -14.20 2.94 5.80
C VAL A 97 -14.83 3.32 4.45
N SER A 98 -14.11 3.10 3.34
CA SER A 98 -14.63 3.35 2.00
C SER A 98 -15.86 2.49 1.67
N ALA A 99 -15.84 1.22 2.08
CA ALA A 99 -16.95 0.30 1.86
C ALA A 99 -18.21 0.67 2.68
N ASP A 100 -18.06 1.29 3.85
CA ASP A 100 -19.17 1.68 4.73
C ASP A 100 -19.73 3.08 4.43
N THR A 101 -19.10 3.85 3.52
CA THR A 101 -19.56 5.20 3.19
C THR A 101 -20.89 5.12 2.41
N PRO A 102 -22.01 5.67 2.91
CA PRO A 102 -23.28 5.62 2.20
C PRO A 102 -23.16 6.31 0.85
N LYS A 103 -23.61 5.65 -0.22
CA LYS A 103 -23.70 6.30 -1.55
C LYS A 103 -24.49 7.61 -1.40
N PRO A 104 -24.02 8.73 -1.99
CA PRO A 104 -24.78 9.97 -1.98
C PRO A 104 -26.17 9.70 -2.57
N ARG A 105 -27.23 10.06 -1.82
CA ARG A 105 -28.61 9.96 -2.30
C ARG A 105 -28.73 10.87 -3.52
N SER A 106 -28.91 10.26 -4.69
CA SER A 106 -29.33 10.93 -5.93
C SER A 106 -30.76 11.42 -5.81
#